data_AF-A0A9P1D148-F1
#
_entry.id   AF-A0A9P1D148-F1
#
_cell.length_a   1.000
_cell.length_b   1.000
_cell.length_c   1.000
_cell.angle_alpha   90.00
_cell.angle_beta   90.00
_cell.angle_gamma   90.00
#
_symmetry.space_group_name_H-M   'P 1'
#
loop_
_entity.id
_entity.type
_entity.pdbx_description
1 polymer ?
#
loop_
_entity_poly.entity_id
_entity_poly.type
_entity_poly.pdbx_seq_one_letter_code
_entity_poly.pdbx_strand_id
1 'polypeptide(L)'
;MEPGQPYQRDEALLEELGYKTGQKVERETFMSRLTVHQQRHMCDLWKELRTRCYDHWMDEVENDKLMHSHGVLKEVVSRCCRDFREKSNHVKDAAMCHHEVVMLYRHCKDQRASPPGRTKSELPVRPE
;
A
#
# COMPACT_ATOMS: atom_id res chain seq x y z
N MET A 1 13.93 -4.16 -71.41
CA MET A 1 14.12 -5.51 -70.86
C MET A 1 15.04 -5.40 -69.67
N GLU A 2 14.52 -5.69 -68.48
CA GLU A 2 15.19 -6.22 -67.28
C GLU A 2 14.05 -6.39 -66.24
N PRO A 3 13.70 -7.63 -65.81
CA PRO A 3 12.64 -7.86 -64.83
C PRO A 3 13.23 -7.85 -63.41
N GLY A 4 12.79 -6.91 -62.56
CA GLY A 4 13.12 -6.91 -61.13
C GLY A 4 12.33 -8.00 -60.39
N GLN A 5 13.02 -9.03 -59.90
CA GLN A 5 12.45 -10.07 -59.05
C GLN A 5 12.19 -9.59 -57.60
N PRO A 6 11.26 -10.24 -56.88
CA PRO A 6 10.62 -9.71 -55.69
C PRO A 6 11.40 -9.96 -54.39
N TYR A 7 11.21 -9.05 -53.44
CA TYR A 7 11.69 -9.14 -52.06
C TYR A 7 11.15 -10.39 -51.36
N GLN A 8 12.06 -11.29 -50.98
CA GLN A 8 11.77 -12.53 -50.26
C GLN A 8 12.64 -12.55 -49.01
N ARG A 9 12.36 -11.66 -48.02
CA ARG A 9 13.19 -11.60 -46.81
C ARG A 9 12.54 -10.92 -45.59
N ASP A 10 11.33 -11.28 -45.19
CA ASP A 10 10.77 -10.75 -43.92
C ASP A 10 9.87 -11.69 -43.11
N GLU A 11 9.73 -12.98 -43.45
CA GLU A 11 8.87 -13.88 -42.64
C GLU A 11 9.59 -14.46 -41.41
N ALA A 12 10.90 -14.71 -41.50
CA ALA A 12 11.67 -15.29 -40.38
C ALA A 12 11.89 -14.32 -39.20
N LEU A 13 11.88 -13.01 -39.47
CA LEU A 13 12.08 -11.98 -38.43
C LEU A 13 10.82 -11.78 -37.58
N LEU A 14 9.64 -11.91 -38.21
CA LEU A 14 8.36 -11.77 -37.53
C LEU A 14 8.05 -12.97 -36.62
N GLU A 15 8.45 -14.19 -36.99
CA GLU A 15 8.33 -15.35 -36.09
C GLU A 15 9.23 -15.24 -34.87
N GLU A 16 10.54 -14.92 -35.00
CA GLU A 16 11.44 -14.81 -33.85
C GLU A 16 11.03 -13.71 -32.86
N LEU A 17 10.47 -12.60 -33.35
CA LEU A 17 9.97 -11.54 -32.50
C LEU A 17 8.71 -11.98 -31.74
N GLY A 18 7.81 -12.75 -32.36
CA GLY A 18 6.58 -13.25 -31.73
C GLY A 18 6.82 -14.27 -30.59
N TYR A 19 7.82 -15.15 -30.73
CA TYR A 19 8.14 -16.14 -29.69
C TYR A 19 8.87 -15.53 -28.47
N LYS A 20 9.69 -14.49 -28.66
CA LYS A 20 10.39 -13.80 -27.55
C LYS A 20 9.51 -12.87 -26.73
N THR A 21 8.45 -12.29 -27.30
CA THR A 21 7.49 -11.46 -26.54
C THR A 21 6.57 -12.29 -25.65
N GLY A 22 6.14 -13.47 -26.09
CA GLY A 22 5.25 -14.34 -25.29
C GLY A 22 5.85 -14.76 -23.93
N GLN A 23 7.10 -15.23 -23.93
CA GLN A 23 7.78 -15.68 -22.70
C GLN A 23 8.10 -14.53 -21.72
N LYS A 24 8.27 -13.30 -22.20
CA LYS A 24 8.59 -12.15 -21.35
C LYS A 24 7.35 -11.64 -20.60
N VAL A 25 6.19 -11.66 -21.25
CA VAL A 25 4.89 -11.25 -20.67
C VAL A 25 4.43 -12.23 -19.59
N GLU A 26 4.64 -13.54 -19.78
CA GLU A 26 4.31 -14.56 -18.76
C GLU A 26 5.21 -14.46 -17.50
N ARG A 27 6.50 -14.13 -17.63
CA ARG A 27 7.38 -13.95 -16.47
C ARG A 27 7.03 -12.70 -15.64
N GLU A 28 6.72 -11.58 -16.28
CA GLU A 28 6.29 -10.36 -15.56
C GLU A 28 4.94 -10.55 -14.85
N THR A 29 4.02 -11.30 -15.45
CA THR A 29 2.72 -11.59 -14.83
C THR A 29 2.82 -12.58 -13.66
N PHE A 30 3.72 -13.56 -13.72
CA PHE A 30 3.94 -14.50 -12.60
C PHE A 30 4.57 -13.82 -11.38
N MET A 31 5.51 -12.88 -11.57
CA MET A 31 6.08 -12.09 -10.48
C MET A 31 5.12 -11.05 -9.88
N SER A 32 3.94 -10.87 -10.48
CA SER A 32 2.97 -9.85 -10.09
C SER A 32 1.92 -10.34 -9.09
N ARG A 33 2.00 -11.60 -8.61
CA ARG A 33 1.02 -12.19 -7.69
C ARG A 33 1.66 -12.74 -6.42
N LEU A 34 0.96 -12.56 -5.30
CA LEU A 34 1.33 -13.06 -3.99
C LEU A 34 0.68 -14.43 -3.74
N THR A 35 1.46 -15.33 -3.16
CA THR A 35 0.95 -16.58 -2.58
C THR A 35 0.05 -16.30 -1.38
N VAL A 36 -0.84 -17.25 -1.04
CA VAL A 36 -1.70 -17.14 0.15
C VAL A 36 -0.90 -16.95 1.43
N HIS A 37 0.27 -17.61 1.53
CA HIS A 37 1.16 -17.46 2.68
C HIS A 37 1.71 -16.03 2.79
N GLN A 38 2.16 -15.44 1.68
CA GLN A 38 2.62 -14.05 1.65
C GLN A 38 1.50 -13.05 2.00
N GLN A 39 0.29 -13.24 1.48
CA GLN A 39 -0.85 -12.39 1.84
C GLN A 39 -1.16 -12.45 3.33
N ARG A 40 -1.17 -13.67 3.91
CA ARG A 40 -1.39 -13.86 5.36
C ARG A 40 -0.30 -13.16 6.16
N HIS A 41 0.96 -13.34 5.78
CA HIS A 41 2.09 -12.71 6.46
C HIS A 41 2.00 -11.17 6.42
N MET A 42 1.68 -10.58 5.27
CA MET A 42 1.46 -9.13 5.15
C MET A 42 0.34 -8.64 6.06
N CYS A 43 -0.77 -9.37 6.10
CA CYS A 43 -1.88 -9.06 6.99
C CYS A 43 -1.50 -9.10 8.47
N ASP A 44 -0.65 -10.03 8.87
CA ASP A 44 -0.21 -10.15 10.25
C ASP A 44 0.73 -8.99 10.62
N LEU A 45 1.67 -8.62 9.73
CA LEU A 45 2.49 -7.41 9.90
C LEU A 45 1.65 -6.13 10.04
N TRP A 46 0.60 -5.96 9.22
CA TRP A 46 -0.29 -4.80 9.32
C TRP A 46 -1.10 -4.78 10.61
N LYS A 47 -1.57 -5.94 11.09
CA LYS A 47 -2.24 -6.04 12.39
C LYS A 47 -1.28 -5.70 13.53
N GLU A 48 -0.02 -6.07 13.45
CA GLU A 48 0.99 -5.69 14.45
C GLU A 48 1.15 -4.16 14.54
N LEU A 49 1.21 -3.46 13.40
CA LEU A 49 1.24 -1.99 13.38
C LEU A 49 0.00 -1.39 14.03
N ARG A 50 -1.19 -1.95 13.75
CA ARG A 50 -2.43 -1.55 14.41
C ARG A 50 -2.37 -1.77 15.93
N THR A 51 -1.89 -2.93 16.38
CA THR A 51 -1.73 -3.23 17.81
C THR A 51 -0.80 -2.22 18.48
N ARG A 52 0.35 -1.88 17.88
CA ARG A 52 1.24 -0.86 18.43
C ARG A 52 0.59 0.52 18.54
N CYS A 53 -0.24 0.90 17.56
CA CYS A 53 -1.00 2.14 17.63
C CYS A 53 -2.09 2.10 18.73
N TYR A 54 -2.73 0.94 18.94
CA TYR A 54 -3.61 0.73 20.08
C TYR A 54 -2.86 0.87 21.41
N ASP A 55 -1.67 0.29 21.52
CA ASP A 55 -0.85 0.38 22.73
C ASP A 55 -0.51 1.85 23.03
N HIS A 56 -0.16 2.65 22.01
CA HIS A 56 0.05 4.10 22.18
C HIS A 56 -1.20 4.81 22.72
N TRP A 57 -2.39 4.44 22.22
CA TRP A 57 -3.63 4.98 22.77
C TRP A 57 -3.89 4.52 24.20
N MET A 58 -3.60 3.26 24.55
CA MET A 58 -3.76 2.78 25.93
C MET A 58 -2.80 3.46 26.91
N ASP A 59 -1.60 3.83 26.47
CA ASP A 59 -0.65 4.64 27.25
C ASP A 59 -1.17 6.06 27.52
N GLU A 60 -1.95 6.62 26.58
CA GLU A 60 -2.51 7.99 26.63
C GLU A 60 -4.02 7.97 26.34
N VAL A 61 -4.80 7.32 27.21
CA VAL A 61 -6.23 7.04 26.94
C VAL A 61 -7.09 8.29 26.68
N GLU A 62 -6.69 9.44 27.23
CA GLU A 62 -7.35 10.74 27.05
C GLU A 62 -7.01 11.42 25.72
N ASN A 63 -6.05 10.88 24.95
CA ASN A 63 -5.65 11.43 23.67
C ASN A 63 -6.62 10.96 22.56
N ASP A 64 -7.70 11.72 22.36
CA ASP A 64 -8.73 11.45 21.34
C ASP A 64 -8.16 11.30 19.92
N LYS A 65 -7.03 11.94 19.62
CA LYS A 65 -6.37 11.83 18.31
C LYS A 65 -5.76 10.45 18.11
N LEU A 66 -5.21 9.84 19.16
CA LEU A 66 -4.70 8.46 19.12
C LEU A 66 -5.86 7.47 18.98
N MET A 67 -6.96 7.68 19.72
CA MET A 67 -8.18 6.87 19.56
C MET A 67 -8.66 6.89 18.11
N HIS A 68 -8.82 8.08 17.53
CA HIS A 68 -9.29 8.24 16.15
C HIS A 68 -8.31 7.62 15.13
N SER A 69 -7.01 7.89 15.29
CA SER A 69 -5.97 7.33 14.42
C SER A 69 -5.96 5.80 14.44
N HIS A 70 -6.10 5.19 15.62
CA HIS A 70 -6.25 3.75 15.76
C HIS A 70 -7.51 3.23 15.08
N GLY A 71 -8.65 3.93 15.23
CA GLY A 71 -9.90 3.60 14.56
C GLY A 71 -9.76 3.53 13.03
N VAL A 72 -9.21 4.57 12.42
CA VAL A 72 -8.97 4.63 10.97
C VAL A 72 -8.01 3.54 10.52
N LEU A 73 -6.90 3.33 11.24
CA LEU A 73 -5.94 2.28 10.93
C LEU A 73 -6.58 0.88 11.01
N LYS A 74 -7.43 0.63 12.00
CA LYS A 74 -8.17 -0.63 12.15
C LYS A 74 -9.09 -0.91 10.95
N GLU A 75 -9.80 0.10 10.47
CA GLU A 75 -10.68 -0.03 9.30
C GLU A 75 -9.90 -0.36 8.03
N VAL A 76 -8.81 0.37 7.76
CA VAL A 76 -7.96 0.16 6.58
C VAL A 76 -7.31 -1.22 6.60
N VAL A 77 -6.73 -1.64 7.74
CA VAL A 77 -6.15 -3.00 7.86
C VAL A 77 -7.20 -4.06 7.61
N SER A 78 -8.41 -3.88 8.14
CA SER A 78 -9.52 -4.83 7.93
C SER A 78 -9.96 -4.90 6.47
N ARG A 79 -10.08 -3.75 5.80
CA ARG A 79 -10.40 -3.66 4.36
C ARG A 79 -9.33 -4.36 3.53
N CYS A 80 -8.06 -3.99 3.70
CA CYS A 80 -6.95 -4.53 2.94
C CYS A 80 -6.82 -6.05 3.09
N CYS A 81 -6.99 -6.58 4.32
CA CYS A 81 -6.93 -8.02 4.55
C CYS A 81 -8.11 -8.79 3.98
N ARG A 82 -9.30 -8.19 3.96
CA ARG A 82 -10.47 -8.78 3.31
C ARG A 82 -10.30 -8.81 1.80
N ASP A 83 -9.93 -7.68 1.19
CA ASP A 83 -9.76 -7.57 -0.25
C ASP A 83 -8.66 -8.52 -0.77
N PHE A 84 -7.61 -8.76 0.03
CA PHE A 84 -6.58 -9.74 -0.29
C PHE A 84 -7.06 -11.19 -0.30
N ARG A 85 -7.88 -11.54 0.68
CA ARG A 85 -8.43 -12.90 0.77
C ARG A 85 -9.49 -13.18 -0.29
N GLU A 86 -10.25 -12.16 -0.68
CA GLU A 86 -11.48 -12.36 -1.44
C GLU A 86 -11.41 -11.85 -2.89
N LYS A 87 -10.56 -10.86 -3.20
CA LYS A 87 -10.66 -10.12 -4.48
C LYS A 87 -9.38 -10.07 -5.29
N SER A 88 -8.21 -9.88 -4.66
CA SER A 88 -6.96 -9.70 -5.40
C SER A 88 -5.75 -10.26 -4.65
N ASN A 89 -4.84 -10.87 -5.40
CA ASN A 89 -3.53 -11.26 -4.93
C ASN A 89 -2.40 -10.50 -5.62
N HIS A 90 -2.70 -9.42 -6.34
CA HIS A 90 -1.69 -8.69 -7.10
C HIS A 90 -0.76 -7.89 -6.18
N VAL A 91 0.55 -7.93 -6.47
CA VAL A 91 1.59 -7.19 -5.72
C VAL A 91 1.31 -5.68 -5.72
N LYS A 92 0.77 -5.14 -6.82
CA LYS A 92 0.38 -3.73 -6.93
C LYS A 92 -0.64 -3.32 -5.86
N ASP A 93 -1.67 -4.14 -5.65
CA ASP A 93 -2.70 -3.88 -4.64
C ASP A 93 -2.11 -4.00 -3.23
N ALA A 94 -1.16 -4.92 -3.04
CA ALA A 94 -0.39 -5.05 -1.80
C ALA A 94 0.38 -3.78 -1.47
N ALA A 95 1.04 -3.21 -2.48
CA ALA A 95 1.84 -2.01 -2.33
C ALA A 95 0.98 -0.81 -1.97
N MET A 96 -0.21 -0.68 -2.58
CA MET A 96 -1.17 0.38 -2.24
C MET A 96 -1.65 0.25 -0.78
N CYS A 97 -2.10 -0.94 -0.38
CA CYS A 97 -2.51 -1.20 1.00
C CYS A 97 -1.37 -1.00 1.99
N HIS A 98 -0.16 -1.47 1.66
CA HIS A 98 1.01 -1.30 2.50
C HIS A 98 1.33 0.18 2.73
N HIS A 99 1.34 0.98 1.65
CA HIS A 99 1.60 2.41 1.74
C HIS A 99 0.60 3.11 2.66
N GLU A 100 -0.69 2.84 2.49
CA GLU A 100 -1.76 3.45 3.29
C GLU A 100 -1.67 3.08 4.77
N VAL A 101 -1.48 1.78 5.08
CA VAL A 101 -1.31 1.29 6.46
C VAL A 101 -0.09 1.94 7.12
N VAL A 102 1.05 2.01 6.42
CA VAL A 102 2.28 2.62 6.96
C VAL A 102 2.11 4.11 7.18
N MET A 103 1.44 4.83 6.27
CA MET A 103 1.16 6.25 6.42
C MET A 103 0.29 6.54 7.64
N LEU A 104 -0.79 5.76 7.84
CA LEU A 104 -1.67 5.89 9.00
C LEU A 104 -0.97 5.52 10.31
N TYR A 105 -0.11 4.50 10.29
CA TYR A 105 0.69 4.16 11.47
C TYR A 105 1.69 5.27 11.84
N ARG A 106 2.36 5.87 10.85
CA ARG A 106 3.22 7.04 11.08
C ARG A 106 2.44 8.19 11.70
N HIS A 107 1.25 8.49 11.16
CA HIS A 107 0.39 9.51 11.74
C HIS A 107 0.05 9.22 13.20
N CYS A 108 -0.34 7.98 13.53
CA CYS A 108 -0.58 7.58 14.91
C CYS A 108 0.65 7.78 15.81
N LYS A 109 1.83 7.40 15.34
CA LYS A 109 3.09 7.60 16.06
C LYS A 109 3.40 9.09 16.30
N ASP A 110 3.10 9.95 15.33
CA ASP A 110 3.34 11.39 15.43
C ASP A 110 2.37 12.09 16.39
N GLN A 111 1.16 11.55 16.58
CA GLN A 111 0.22 12.05 17.60
C GLN A 111 0.75 11.86 19.02
N ARG A 112 1.49 10.78 19.27
CA ARG A 112 2.16 10.53 20.55
C ARG A 112 3.29 11.55 20.82
N ALA A 113 3.97 12.01 19.77
CA ALA A 113 5.05 12.99 19.90
C ALA A 113 4.52 14.43 20.11
N SER A 114 3.22 14.66 19.92
CA SER A 114 2.61 15.97 20.08
C SER A 114 2.18 16.18 21.53
N PRO A 115 2.71 17.19 22.25
CA PRO A 115 2.29 17.44 23.62
C PRO A 115 0.79 17.77 23.68
N PRO A 116 0.05 17.23 24.67
CA PRO A 116 -1.33 17.64 24.92
C PRO A 116 -1.31 19.05 25.48
N GLY A 117 -1.65 20.05 24.65
CA GLY A 117 -1.86 21.42 25.11
C GLY A 117 -0.92 22.47 24.52
N ARG A 118 -1.27 22.96 23.34
CA ARG A 118 -1.30 24.42 23.15
C ARG A 118 -2.76 24.81 22.99
N THR A 119 -3.43 24.95 24.12
CA THR A 119 -4.68 25.71 24.22
C THR A 119 -4.39 27.09 23.65
N LYS A 120 -5.13 27.44 22.60
CA LYS A 120 -5.03 28.71 21.92
C LYS A 120 -5.56 29.80 22.87
N SER A 121 -4.64 30.59 23.40
CA SER A 121 -4.78 32.01 23.75
C SER A 121 -5.77 32.38 24.87
N GLU A 122 -5.27 32.51 26.10
CA GLU A 122 -5.73 33.59 26.98
C GLU A 122 -5.50 34.93 26.27
N LEU A 123 -6.57 35.63 25.93
CA LEU A 123 -6.52 37.04 25.51
C LEU A 123 -6.10 37.89 26.72
N PRO A 124 -5.16 38.85 26.57
CA PRO A 124 -4.85 39.76 27.67
C PRO A 124 -6.03 40.71 27.86
N VAL A 125 -6.68 40.61 29.02
CA VAL A 125 -7.66 41.62 29.48
C VAL A 125 -6.92 42.94 29.65
N ARG A 126 -7.28 43.93 28.83
CA ARG A 126 -6.81 45.31 28.95
C ARG A 126 -7.64 46.01 30.04
N PRO A 127 -7.04 46.59 31.09
CA PRO A 127 -7.80 47.41 32.03
C PRO A 127 -8.04 48.82 31.44
N GLU A 128 -9.28 49.30 31.57
CA GLU A 128 -9.65 50.73 31.54
C GLU A 128 -10.10 51.17 32.93
#